data_AF-A0A1B6LMT9-F1
#
_entry.id   AF-A0A1B6LMT9-F1
#
_cell.length_a   1.000
_cell.length_b   1.000
_cell.length_c   1.000
_cell.angle_alpha   90.00
_cell.angle_beta   90.00
_cell.angle_gamma   90.00
#
_symmetry.space_group_name_H-M   'P 1'
#
loop_
_entity.id
_entity.type
_entity.pdbx_description
1 polymer ?
#
loop_
_entity_poly.entity_id
_entity_poly.type
_entity_poly.pdbx_seq_one_letter_code
_entity_poly.pdbx_strand_id
1 'polypeptide(L)'
;AVLNMTAALERALGNVVFTQLILGAPKGLNMRNVVWHGFVTPGELHPHMVAGLVVLFASLGQSLQCQTIPKRPQFGLFEKFHGDLEGVFPDLSSQGEEVSAMIATSCYIPDKSQVLWTRAFQLFQDRRFGDSLVLLLPQLEHCLRMVYCQLNDCPSRLLTAESTALYTTLDEILVPAKRLVVK
;
A
#
# COMPACT_ATOMS: atom_id res chain seq x y z
N ALA A 1 -4.21 -0.96 -21.53
CA ALA A 1 -5.21 -0.59 -20.51
C ALA A 1 -4.98 0.80 -19.88
N VAL A 2 -3.73 1.27 -19.73
CA VAL A 2 -3.41 2.57 -19.07
C VAL A 2 -3.92 3.82 -19.84
N LEU A 3 -4.03 3.75 -21.18
CA LEU A 3 -4.50 4.87 -22.02
C LEU A 3 -5.99 5.26 -21.82
N ASN A 4 -6.84 4.37 -21.30
CA ASN A 4 -8.28 4.64 -21.20
C ASN A 4 -8.67 5.45 -19.94
N MET A 5 -7.88 5.38 -18.86
CA MET A 5 -8.20 6.07 -17.62
C MET A 5 -7.85 7.56 -17.68
N THR A 6 -6.74 7.88 -18.36
CA THR A 6 -6.29 9.26 -18.59
C THR A 6 -7.31 10.06 -19.40
N ALA A 7 -7.81 9.51 -20.51
CA ALA A 7 -8.80 10.19 -21.35
C ALA A 7 -10.18 10.34 -20.66
N ALA A 8 -10.53 9.46 -19.73
CA ALA A 8 -11.73 9.61 -18.91
C ALA A 8 -11.56 10.73 -17.86
N LEU A 9 -10.39 10.78 -17.22
CA LEU A 9 -10.05 11.82 -16.25
C LEU A 9 -9.89 13.19 -16.89
N GLU A 10 -9.26 13.30 -18.06
CA GLU A 10 -9.14 14.56 -18.82
C GLU A 10 -10.50 15.11 -19.25
N ARG A 11 -11.41 14.24 -19.71
CA ARG A 11 -12.79 14.62 -20.02
C ARG A 11 -13.57 15.08 -18.79
N ALA A 12 -13.27 14.52 -17.62
CA ALA A 12 -13.95 14.84 -16.37
C ALA A 12 -13.39 16.08 -15.67
N LEU A 13 -12.07 16.32 -15.77
CA LEU A 13 -11.32 17.23 -14.89
C LEU A 13 -10.56 18.32 -15.66
N GLY A 14 -10.49 18.24 -16.99
CA GLY A 14 -9.66 19.12 -17.81
C GLY A 14 -8.18 18.74 -17.74
N ASN A 15 -7.30 19.71 -17.41
CA ASN A 15 -5.86 19.48 -17.36
C ASN A 15 -5.48 18.64 -16.13
N VAL A 16 -5.11 17.38 -16.36
CA VAL A 16 -4.68 16.44 -15.32
C VAL A 16 -3.16 16.26 -15.25
N VAL A 17 -2.36 17.12 -15.91
CA VAL A 17 -0.89 16.99 -15.98
C VAL A 17 -0.25 16.98 -14.59
N PHE A 18 -0.74 17.81 -13.66
CA PHE A 18 -0.27 17.81 -12.27
C PHE A 18 -0.57 16.47 -11.56
N THR A 19 -1.78 15.94 -11.75
CA THR A 19 -2.19 14.62 -11.24
C THR A 19 -1.34 13.50 -11.87
N GLN A 20 -1.02 13.59 -13.16
CA GLN A 20 -0.17 12.63 -13.85
C GLN A 20 1.28 12.70 -13.36
N LEU A 21 1.82 13.89 -13.11
CA LEU A 21 3.16 14.10 -12.55
C LEU A 21 3.29 13.55 -11.14
N ILE A 22 2.27 13.74 -10.30
CA ILE A 22 2.30 13.31 -8.89
C ILE A 22 1.95 11.82 -8.76
N LEU A 23 0.88 11.37 -9.39
CA LEU A 23 0.29 10.05 -9.15
C LEU A 23 0.40 9.11 -10.36
N GLY A 24 0.58 9.62 -11.58
CA GLY A 24 0.26 8.88 -12.80
C GLY A 24 1.44 8.20 -13.48
N ALA A 25 2.44 8.99 -13.89
CA ALA A 25 3.52 8.52 -14.74
C ALA A 25 4.65 7.91 -13.89
N PRO A 26 5.12 6.70 -14.23
CA PRO A 26 6.33 6.13 -13.64
C PRO A 26 7.60 6.99 -13.84
N LYS A 27 7.59 7.93 -14.79
CA LYS A 27 8.62 8.96 -15.03
C LYS A 27 8.37 10.27 -14.26
N GLY A 28 7.25 10.39 -13.54
CA GLY A 28 6.96 11.50 -12.64
C GLY A 28 7.42 11.19 -11.22
N LEU A 29 6.89 11.92 -10.22
CA LEU A 29 7.17 11.63 -8.81
C LEU A 29 6.64 10.25 -8.38
N ASN A 30 5.58 9.77 -9.05
CA ASN A 30 4.98 8.46 -8.84
C ASN A 30 4.68 8.19 -7.35
N MET A 31 4.18 9.22 -6.64
CA MET A 31 3.95 9.19 -5.20
C MET A 31 3.02 8.06 -4.79
N ARG A 32 2.08 7.66 -5.66
CA ARG A 32 1.22 6.49 -5.39
C ARG A 32 2.08 5.23 -5.16
N ASN A 33 3.10 4.97 -5.97
CA ASN A 33 3.91 3.76 -5.86
C ASN A 33 4.83 3.89 -4.65
N VAL A 34 5.45 5.06 -4.45
CA VAL A 34 6.36 5.29 -3.32
C VAL A 34 5.62 5.12 -1.97
N VAL A 35 4.42 5.69 -1.84
CA VAL A 35 3.61 5.56 -0.62
C VAL A 35 3.03 4.16 -0.47
N TRP A 36 2.50 3.56 -1.55
CA TRP A 36 1.89 2.22 -1.50
C TRP A 36 2.91 1.13 -1.16
N HIS A 37 4.15 1.26 -1.60
CA HIS A 37 5.24 0.31 -1.31
C HIS A 37 5.91 0.52 0.06
N GLY A 38 5.36 1.41 0.89
CA GLY A 38 5.87 1.65 2.24
C GLY A 38 7.23 2.35 2.28
N PHE A 39 7.65 3.01 1.19
CA PHE A 39 8.94 3.70 1.14
C PHE A 39 8.97 5.04 1.89
N VAL A 40 7.79 5.57 2.24
CA VAL A 40 7.68 6.85 2.93
C VAL A 40 7.38 6.64 4.40
N THR A 41 8.19 7.26 5.26
CA THR A 41 7.92 7.38 6.69
C THR A 41 7.58 8.83 7.08
N PRO A 42 6.93 9.07 8.24
CA PRO A 42 6.58 10.42 8.67
C PRO A 42 7.78 11.35 8.69
N GLY A 43 7.65 12.53 8.07
CA GLY A 43 8.71 13.54 7.99
C GLY A 43 9.59 13.45 6.74
N GLU A 44 9.50 12.39 5.92
CA GLU A 44 10.29 12.28 4.69
C GLU A 44 9.68 13.05 3.51
N LEU A 45 8.37 13.34 3.55
CA LEU A 45 7.72 14.21 2.57
C LEU A 45 7.65 15.66 3.06
N HIS A 46 7.94 16.60 2.15
CA HIS A 46 7.79 18.01 2.44
C HIS A 46 6.31 18.35 2.76
N PRO A 47 6.00 19.11 3.82
CA PRO A 47 4.62 19.41 4.23
C PRO A 47 3.74 20.00 3.12
N HIS A 48 4.31 20.86 2.26
CA HIS A 48 3.61 21.40 1.09
C HIS A 48 3.20 20.33 0.05
N MET A 49 3.96 19.25 -0.10
CA MET A 49 3.57 18.14 -0.97
C MET A 49 2.38 17.38 -0.39
N VAL A 50 2.39 17.16 0.93
CA VAL A 50 1.27 16.52 1.64
C VAL A 50 0.01 17.39 1.53
N ALA A 51 0.14 18.70 1.80
CA ALA A 51 -0.97 19.65 1.64
C ALA A 51 -1.49 19.67 0.19
N GLY A 52 -0.60 19.68 -0.79
CA GLY A 52 -0.95 19.59 -2.21
C GLY A 52 -1.71 18.32 -2.56
N LEU A 53 -1.30 17.16 -2.03
CA LEU A 53 -2.02 15.89 -2.19
C LEU A 53 -3.42 15.95 -1.58
N VAL A 54 -3.57 16.50 -0.37
CA VAL A 54 -4.87 16.63 0.29
C VAL A 54 -5.81 17.51 -0.52
N VAL A 55 -5.34 18.69 -0.97
CA VAL A 55 -6.12 19.59 -1.82
C VAL A 55 -6.48 18.89 -3.12
N LEU A 56 -5.53 18.22 -3.77
CA LEU A 56 -5.76 17.47 -5.00
C LEU A 56 -6.86 16.42 -4.83
N PHE A 57 -6.78 15.56 -3.81
CA PHE A 57 -7.80 14.53 -3.57
C PHE A 57 -9.17 15.11 -3.24
N ALA A 58 -9.22 16.20 -2.47
CA ALA A 58 -10.48 16.90 -2.17
C ALA A 58 -11.10 17.50 -3.44
N SER A 59 -10.31 18.19 -4.27
CA SER A 59 -10.76 18.75 -5.56
C SER A 59 -11.21 17.66 -6.54
N LEU A 60 -10.46 16.56 -6.65
CA LEU A 60 -10.85 15.38 -7.43
C LEU A 60 -12.19 14.83 -6.94
N GLY A 61 -12.35 14.67 -5.63
CA GLY A 61 -13.59 14.21 -5.02
C GLY A 61 -14.77 15.09 -5.41
N GLN A 62 -14.62 16.42 -5.36
CA GLN A 62 -15.66 17.36 -5.76
C GLN A 62 -16.02 17.24 -7.24
N SER A 63 -15.03 17.21 -8.14
CA SER A 63 -15.29 17.11 -9.58
C SER A 63 -15.94 15.78 -9.98
N LEU A 64 -15.69 14.72 -9.21
CA LEU A 64 -16.25 13.39 -9.44
C LEU A 64 -17.67 13.21 -8.87
N GLN A 65 -18.19 14.15 -8.07
CA GLN A 65 -19.54 14.06 -7.49
C GLN A 65 -20.64 13.92 -8.56
N CYS A 66 -20.46 14.55 -9.71
CA CYS A 66 -21.42 14.51 -10.82
C CYS A 66 -21.28 13.27 -11.71
N GLN A 67 -20.39 12.33 -11.38
CA GLN A 67 -20.13 11.15 -12.20
C GLN A 67 -20.58 9.86 -11.53
N THR A 68 -21.24 8.99 -12.31
CA THR A 68 -21.53 7.62 -11.87
C THR A 68 -20.26 6.79 -11.99
N ILE A 69 -19.50 6.70 -10.90
CA ILE A 69 -18.32 5.84 -10.84
C ILE A 69 -18.80 4.41 -10.57
N PRO A 70 -18.48 3.44 -11.44
CA PRO A 70 -18.78 2.03 -11.16
C PRO A 70 -18.08 1.63 -9.85
N LYS A 71 -18.87 1.34 -8.83
CA LYS A 71 -18.35 0.87 -7.55
C LYS A 71 -17.81 -0.54 -7.74
N ARG A 72 -16.59 -0.79 -7.24
CA ARG A 72 -16.11 -2.17 -7.12
C ARG A 72 -17.14 -2.95 -6.30
N PRO A 73 -17.55 -4.16 -6.74
CA PRO A 73 -18.45 -4.99 -5.95
C PRO A 73 -17.90 -5.11 -4.53
N GLN A 74 -18.74 -4.82 -3.53
CA GLN A 74 -18.34 -5.04 -2.16
C GLN A 74 -18.12 -6.54 -1.97
N PHE A 75 -16.99 -6.90 -1.35
CA PHE A 75 -16.69 -8.27 -0.99
C PHE A 75 -17.68 -8.71 0.10
N GLY A 76 -18.76 -9.38 -0.28
CA GLY A 76 -19.89 -9.69 0.61
C GLY A 76 -19.75 -10.97 1.44
N LEU A 77 -18.56 -11.58 1.50
CA LEU A 77 -18.41 -12.96 2.00
C LEU A 77 -17.17 -13.15 2.89
N PHE A 78 -16.76 -12.16 3.68
CA PHE A 78 -15.72 -12.39 4.69
C PHE A 78 -16.15 -13.45 5.72
N GLU A 79 -17.45 -13.55 6.02
CA GLU A 79 -18.00 -14.59 6.91
C GLU A 79 -17.71 -16.01 6.43
N LYS A 80 -17.63 -16.23 5.10
CA LYS A 80 -17.31 -17.55 4.54
C LYS A 80 -15.94 -18.05 4.98
N PHE A 81 -15.00 -17.13 5.22
CA PHE A 81 -13.64 -17.44 5.64
C PHE A 81 -13.48 -17.44 7.17
N HIS A 82 -14.53 -17.13 7.94
CA HIS A 82 -14.40 -17.05 9.40
C HIS A 82 -13.92 -18.37 10.00
N GLY A 83 -14.50 -19.51 9.57
CA GLY A 83 -14.06 -20.83 10.02
C GLY A 83 -12.63 -21.18 9.56
N ASP A 84 -12.20 -20.70 8.39
CA ASP A 84 -10.83 -20.91 7.90
C ASP A 84 -9.79 -20.07 8.64
N LEU A 85 -10.21 -18.96 9.27
CA LEU A 85 -9.34 -18.03 9.98
C LEU A 85 -9.38 -18.22 11.51
N GLU A 86 -10.37 -18.97 12.01
CA GLU A 86 -10.55 -19.22 13.43
C GLU A 86 -9.34 -19.98 14.00
N GLY A 87 -8.67 -19.39 15.00
CA GLY A 87 -7.49 -19.96 15.63
C GLY A 87 -6.21 -19.94 14.78
N VAL A 88 -6.25 -19.40 13.55
CA VAL A 88 -5.05 -19.28 12.70
C VAL A 88 -4.11 -18.20 13.21
N PHE A 89 -4.67 -17.08 13.68
CA PHE A 89 -3.90 -15.95 14.19
C PHE A 89 -4.12 -15.78 15.69
N PRO A 90 -3.07 -15.40 16.45
CA PRO A 90 -3.22 -15.11 17.86
C PRO A 90 -4.11 -13.89 18.06
N ASP A 91 -4.84 -13.86 19.19
CA ASP A 91 -5.55 -12.65 19.60
C ASP A 91 -4.55 -11.62 20.15
N LEU A 92 -4.37 -10.55 19.39
CA LEU A 92 -3.45 -9.45 19.72
C LEU A 92 -4.09 -8.41 20.65
N SER A 93 -5.38 -8.54 21.01
CA SER A 93 -6.11 -7.54 21.80
C SER A 93 -5.48 -7.27 23.18
N SER A 94 -4.87 -8.28 23.79
CA SER A 94 -4.22 -8.20 25.10
C SER A 94 -2.68 -8.27 25.07
N GLN A 95 -2.05 -8.32 23.89
CA GLN A 95 -0.62 -8.61 23.73
C GLN A 95 0.24 -7.36 23.49
N GLY A 96 -0.03 -6.26 24.20
CA GLY A 96 0.60 -4.97 23.90
C GLY A 96 2.13 -4.93 24.01
N GLU A 97 2.68 -5.55 25.06
CA GLU A 97 4.13 -5.58 25.29
C GLU A 97 4.85 -6.50 24.29
N GLU A 98 4.28 -7.68 24.02
CA GLU A 98 4.85 -8.64 23.06
C GLU A 98 4.91 -8.06 21.65
N VAL A 99 3.82 -7.43 21.19
CA VAL A 99 3.78 -6.78 19.88
C VAL A 99 4.79 -5.65 19.79
N SER A 100 4.92 -4.83 20.83
CA SER A 100 5.91 -3.74 20.87
C SER A 100 7.34 -4.28 20.81
N ALA A 101 7.64 -5.36 21.52
CA ALA A 101 8.93 -6.03 21.47
C ALA A 101 9.23 -6.63 20.09
N MET A 102 8.24 -7.25 19.44
CA MET A 102 8.37 -7.76 18.06
C MET A 102 8.67 -6.64 17.07
N ILE A 103 7.98 -5.49 17.17
CA ILE A 103 8.23 -4.33 16.31
C ILE A 103 9.67 -3.83 16.49
N ALA A 104 10.16 -3.74 17.73
CA ALA A 104 11.48 -3.21 18.04
C ALA A 104 12.63 -4.16 17.65
N THR A 105 12.39 -5.48 17.60
CA THR A 105 13.43 -6.49 17.39
C THR A 105 13.43 -7.10 15.98
N SER A 106 12.39 -6.87 15.19
CA SER A 106 12.27 -7.44 13.86
C SER A 106 13.30 -6.87 12.88
N CYS A 107 14.09 -7.75 12.26
CA CYS A 107 15.00 -7.37 11.17
C CYS A 107 14.28 -6.97 9.87
N TYR A 108 12.98 -7.24 9.78
CA TYR A 108 12.13 -6.88 8.65
C TYR A 108 11.33 -5.60 8.90
N ILE A 109 11.55 -4.90 10.01
CA ILE A 109 10.90 -3.61 10.27
C ILE A 109 11.99 -2.56 10.42
N PRO A 110 12.23 -1.70 9.41
CA PRO A 110 13.19 -0.62 9.52
C PRO A 110 12.82 0.33 10.65
N ASP A 111 13.82 0.83 11.39
CA ASP A 111 13.64 1.73 12.54
C ASP A 111 12.70 2.90 12.25
N LYS A 112 12.89 3.55 11.09
CA LYS A 112 12.05 4.68 10.66
C LYS A 112 10.57 4.32 10.48
N SER A 113 10.28 3.06 10.16
CA SER A 113 8.92 2.58 9.91
C SER A 113 8.22 2.09 11.17
N GLN A 114 8.95 1.82 12.27
CA GLN A 114 8.39 1.31 13.53
C GLN A 114 7.25 2.20 14.05
N VAL A 115 7.34 3.53 13.86
CA VAL A 115 6.28 4.48 14.24
C VAL A 115 4.93 4.16 13.56
N LEU A 116 4.94 3.68 12.32
CA LEU A 116 3.74 3.32 11.58
C LEU A 116 3.15 2.00 12.10
N TRP A 117 4.00 1.02 12.41
CA TRP A 117 3.59 -0.25 13.02
C TRP A 117 2.96 -0.04 14.40
N THR A 118 3.63 0.72 15.26
CA THR A 118 3.12 1.08 16.59
C THR A 118 1.80 1.82 16.48
N ARG A 119 1.70 2.78 15.55
CA ARG A 119 0.45 3.53 15.35
C ARG A 119 -0.68 2.65 14.83
N ALA A 120 -0.40 1.73 13.93
CA ALA A 120 -1.41 0.81 13.42
C ALA A 120 -1.91 -0.15 14.50
N PHE A 121 -1.01 -0.62 15.38
CA PHE A 121 -1.40 -1.45 16.51
C PHE A 121 -2.27 -0.69 17.53
N GLN A 122 -1.95 0.57 17.83
CA GLN A 122 -2.83 1.42 18.65
C GLN A 122 -4.22 1.58 18.03
N LEU A 123 -4.30 1.82 16.73
CA LEU A 123 -5.60 1.92 16.02
C LEU A 123 -6.37 0.60 16.07
N PHE A 124 -5.68 -0.54 16.04
CA PHE A 124 -6.31 -1.85 16.23
C PHE A 124 -6.89 -1.99 17.64
N GLN A 125 -6.13 -1.63 18.68
CA GLN A 125 -6.60 -1.63 20.07
C GLN A 125 -7.81 -0.70 20.28
N ASP A 126 -7.81 0.45 19.61
CA ASP A 126 -8.92 1.41 19.57
C ASP A 126 -10.13 0.94 18.73
N ARG A 127 -10.09 -0.30 18.20
CA ARG A 127 -11.11 -0.90 17.31
C ARG A 127 -11.33 -0.13 16.00
N ARG A 128 -10.37 0.70 15.58
CA ARG A 128 -10.34 1.41 14.29
C ARG A 128 -9.68 0.55 13.23
N PHE A 129 -10.25 -0.62 12.96
CA PHE A 129 -9.65 -1.65 12.11
C PHE A 129 -9.34 -1.18 10.69
N GLY A 130 -10.22 -0.37 10.08
CA GLY A 130 -10.00 0.17 8.74
C GLY A 130 -8.76 1.06 8.67
N ASP A 131 -8.59 1.95 9.64
CA ASP A 131 -7.45 2.87 9.69
C ASP A 131 -6.14 2.11 10.00
N SER A 132 -6.21 1.13 10.90
CA SER A 132 -5.10 0.21 11.17
C SER A 132 -4.65 -0.51 9.90
N LEU A 133 -5.60 -1.06 9.14
CA LEU A 133 -5.33 -1.78 7.89
C LEU A 133 -4.70 -0.87 6.82
N VAL A 134 -5.19 0.36 6.68
CA VAL A 134 -4.63 1.34 5.73
C VAL A 134 -3.15 1.63 6.03
N LEU A 135 -2.77 1.67 7.31
CA LEU A 135 -1.37 1.84 7.70
C LEU A 135 -0.56 0.55 7.53
N LEU A 136 -1.12 -0.62 7.84
CA LEU A 136 -0.41 -1.90 7.78
C LEU A 136 -0.15 -2.41 6.37
N LEU A 137 -1.05 -2.17 5.41
CA LEU A 137 -0.92 -2.73 4.06
C LEU A 137 0.39 -2.35 3.37
N PRO A 138 0.81 -1.07 3.32
CA PRO A 138 2.11 -0.69 2.76
C PRO A 138 3.29 -1.30 3.52
N GLN A 139 3.18 -1.43 4.84
CA GLN A 139 4.24 -1.96 5.67
C GLN A 139 4.42 -3.47 5.46
N LEU A 140 3.32 -4.21 5.36
CA LEU A 140 3.31 -5.62 5.02
C LEU A 140 3.96 -5.85 3.64
N GLU A 141 3.61 -5.02 2.66
CA GLU A 141 4.20 -5.11 1.33
C GLU A 141 5.72 -4.90 1.37
N HIS A 142 6.18 -3.91 2.13
CA HIS A 142 7.61 -3.65 2.32
C HIS A 142 8.33 -4.84 2.97
N CYS A 143 7.77 -5.42 4.04
CA CYS A 143 8.33 -6.60 4.69
C CYS A 143 8.43 -7.78 3.73
N LEU A 144 7.36 -8.06 2.98
CA LEU A 144 7.34 -9.14 1.98
C LEU A 144 8.37 -8.91 0.87
N ARG A 145 8.56 -7.66 0.45
CA ARG A 145 9.60 -7.29 -0.52
C ARG A 145 11.01 -7.55 0.01
N MET A 146 11.28 -7.25 1.27
CA MET A 146 12.58 -7.56 1.90
C MET A 146 12.85 -9.06 1.88
N VAL A 147 11.88 -9.86 2.31
CA VAL A 147 11.99 -11.33 2.29
C VAL A 147 12.24 -11.83 0.85
N TYR A 148 11.46 -11.32 -0.12
CA TYR A 148 11.64 -11.70 -1.52
C TYR A 148 13.04 -11.35 -2.04
N CYS A 149 13.52 -10.12 -1.80
CA CYS A 149 14.83 -9.68 -2.28
C CYS A 149 15.98 -10.48 -1.65
N GLN A 150 15.84 -10.84 -0.37
CA GLN A 150 16.80 -11.67 0.35
C GLN A 150 16.84 -13.10 -0.22
N LEU A 151 15.68 -13.72 -0.46
CA LEU A 151 15.60 -15.10 -0.96
C LEU A 151 16.02 -15.24 -2.43
N ASN A 152 15.88 -14.18 -3.22
CA ASN A 152 16.18 -14.19 -4.66
C ASN A 152 17.50 -13.46 -5.00
N ASP A 153 18.30 -13.09 -4.00
CA ASP A 153 19.58 -12.38 -4.16
C ASP A 153 19.49 -11.16 -5.10
N CYS A 154 18.47 -10.31 -4.88
CA CYS A 154 18.21 -9.14 -5.71
C CYS A 154 18.03 -7.84 -4.88
N PRO A 155 19.06 -7.43 -4.10
CA PRO A 155 18.96 -6.29 -3.18
C PRO A 155 18.64 -4.96 -3.88
N SER A 156 18.99 -4.80 -5.15
CA SER A 156 18.66 -3.62 -5.95
C SER A 156 17.15 -3.40 -6.12
N ARG A 157 16.33 -4.45 -6.00
CA ARG A 157 14.86 -4.38 -6.10
C ARG A 157 14.18 -3.88 -4.83
N LEU A 158 14.91 -3.82 -3.71
CA LEU A 158 14.34 -3.42 -2.43
C LEU A 158 13.90 -1.96 -2.40
N LEU A 159 14.75 -1.05 -2.87
CA LEU A 159 14.52 0.40 -2.84
C LEU A 159 14.09 0.98 -4.19
N THR A 160 13.79 0.13 -5.17
CA THR A 160 13.38 0.59 -6.50
C THR A 160 11.91 0.32 -6.71
N ALA A 161 11.14 1.37 -7.04
CA ALA A 161 9.86 1.21 -7.70
C ALA A 161 10.14 1.13 -9.20
N GLU A 162 9.71 0.08 -9.87
CA GLU A 162 9.94 -0.05 -11.31
C GLU A 162 9.28 1.10 -12.06
N SER A 163 10.10 1.90 -12.75
CA SER A 163 9.70 3.12 -13.45
C SER A 163 8.99 2.86 -14.79
N THR A 164 8.55 1.62 -15.05
CA THR A 164 7.87 1.26 -16.31
C THR A 164 6.60 0.45 -16.10
N ALA A 165 6.27 0.09 -14.85
CA ALA A 165 5.12 -0.74 -14.55
C ALA A 165 4.47 -0.40 -13.20
N LEU A 166 3.19 -0.78 -13.09
CA LEU A 166 2.35 -0.51 -11.92
C LEU A 166 2.37 -1.68 -10.91
N TYR A 167 3.43 -2.49 -10.93
CA TYR A 167 3.49 -3.73 -10.17
C TYR A 167 3.37 -3.48 -8.67
N THR A 168 2.58 -4.29 -7.98
CA THR A 168 2.77 -4.51 -6.55
C THR A 168 3.68 -5.72 -6.36
N THR A 169 4.56 -5.73 -5.35
CA THR A 169 5.36 -6.93 -5.02
C THR A 169 4.46 -8.14 -4.76
N LEU A 170 3.24 -7.91 -4.29
CA LEU A 170 2.22 -8.94 -4.12
C LEU A 170 1.83 -9.61 -5.44
N ASP A 171 1.79 -8.89 -6.56
CA ASP A 171 1.52 -9.50 -7.86
C ASP A 171 2.60 -10.53 -8.22
N GLU A 172 3.88 -10.26 -7.93
CA GLU A 172 4.97 -11.22 -8.20
C GLU A 172 5.01 -12.38 -7.20
N ILE A 173 4.80 -12.11 -5.91
CA ILE A 173 4.81 -13.14 -4.86
C ILE A 173 3.66 -14.13 -5.03
N LEU A 174 2.49 -13.64 -5.47
CA LEU A 174 1.27 -14.43 -5.59
C LEU A 174 1.05 -15.01 -6.99
N VAL A 175 1.92 -14.72 -7.96
CA VAL A 175 1.91 -15.43 -9.25
C VAL A 175 2.11 -16.93 -8.98
N PRO A 176 1.24 -17.82 -9.50
CA PRO A 176 1.41 -19.25 -9.33
C PRO A 176 2.80 -19.66 -9.79
N ALA A 177 3.57 -20.29 -8.90
CA ALA A 177 4.90 -20.76 -9.23
C ALA A 177 4.83 -21.64 -10.47
N LYS A 178 5.47 -21.22 -11.57
CA LYS A 178 5.75 -22.11 -12.69
C LYS A 178 6.67 -23.16 -12.12
N ARG A 179 6.15 -24.37 -11.85
CA ARG A 179 6.97 -25.52 -11.46
C ARG A 179 8.07 -25.64 -12.51
N LEU A 180 9.31 -25.44 -12.10
CA LEU A 180 10.47 -25.80 -12.90
C LEU A 180 10.35 -27.31 -13.14
N VAL A 181 9.95 -27.68 -14.34
CA VAL A 181 10.11 -29.05 -14.82
C VAL A 181 11.62 -29.20 -15.02
N VAL A 182 12.28 -29.71 -13.99
CA VAL A 182 13.66 -30.19 -14.09
C VAL A 182 13.62 -31.30 -15.14
N LYS A 183 14.23 -31.03 -16.29
CA LYS A 183 14.53 -32.07 -17.30
C LYS A 183 15.75 -32.86 -16.86
#